data_AF-A0A232FCT8-F1
#
_entry.id   AF-A0A232FCT8-F1
#
_cell.length_a   1.000
_cell.length_b   1.000
_cell.length_c   1.000
_cell.angle_alpha   90.00
_cell.angle_beta   90.00
_cell.angle_gamma   90.00
#
_symmetry.space_group_name_H-M   'P 1'
#
loop_
_entity.id
_entity.type
_entity.pdbx_description
1 polymer ?
#
loop_
_entity_poly.entity_id
_entity_poly.type
_entity_poly.pdbx_seq_one_letter_code
_entity_poly.pdbx_strand_id
1 'polypeptide(L)'
;MKFSCVVILLVLSVCLFSSSNAIPKLRQKRTLAQEYCPNAMSAKECANYAEEESKKLEYCHRYYVSGNHIEWQSCGRAICGKNTRLVEEDKSKPYPECCVHCEIIDPNKSAESSAIM
;
A
#
# COMPACT_ATOMS: atom_id res chain seq x y z
N MET A 1 -48.48 -30.61 -18.61
CA MET A 1 -48.73 -29.56 -17.60
C MET A 1 -47.73 -28.45 -17.82
N LYS A 2 -48.21 -27.29 -18.25
CA LYS A 2 -47.44 -26.04 -18.42
C LYS A 2 -47.37 -25.35 -17.07
N PHE A 3 -46.25 -25.48 -16.38
CA PHE A 3 -45.84 -24.60 -15.28
C PHE A 3 -44.33 -24.46 -15.41
N SER A 4 -43.90 -23.50 -16.21
CA SER A 4 -43.54 -22.16 -15.74
C SER A 4 -42.05 -22.14 -15.46
N CYS A 5 -41.32 -21.78 -16.53
CA CYS A 5 -39.93 -21.38 -16.61
C CYS A 5 -39.59 -20.13 -15.76
N VAL A 6 -40.11 -20.04 -14.53
CA VAL A 6 -40.10 -18.82 -13.70
C VAL A 6 -39.29 -19.00 -12.42
N VAL A 7 -38.46 -20.04 -12.32
CA VAL A 7 -37.56 -20.24 -11.17
C VAL A 7 -36.09 -19.93 -11.50
N ILE A 8 -35.77 -19.68 -12.78
CA ILE A 8 -34.38 -19.45 -13.23
C ILE A 8 -33.98 -17.96 -13.17
N LEU A 9 -34.91 -17.04 -12.86
CA LEU A 9 -34.70 -15.59 -13.04
C LEU A 9 -34.55 -14.76 -11.76
N LEU A 10 -34.38 -15.36 -10.58
CA LEU A 10 -34.28 -14.62 -9.31
C LEU A 10 -33.04 -14.95 -8.46
N VAL A 11 -31.93 -15.34 -9.10
CA VAL A 11 -30.59 -15.32 -8.45
C VAL A 11 -29.63 -14.38 -9.18
N LEU A 12 -30.17 -13.48 -10.00
CA LEU A 12 -29.46 -12.34 -10.59
C LEU A 12 -29.65 -11.09 -9.71
N SER A 13 -29.45 -11.24 -8.39
CA SER A 13 -29.32 -10.09 -7.49
C SER A 13 -27.84 -9.85 -7.24
N VAL A 14 -27.20 -9.23 -8.23
CA VAL A 14 -26.40 -8.03 -8.02
C VAL A 14 -25.62 -8.03 -6.70
N CYS A 15 -24.55 -8.83 -6.62
CA CYS A 15 -23.39 -8.38 -5.87
C CYS A 15 -22.78 -7.25 -6.70
N LEU A 16 -23.34 -6.04 -6.52
CA LEU A 16 -22.64 -4.80 -6.78
C LEU A 16 -21.28 -4.98 -6.13
N PHE A 17 -20.27 -5.26 -6.96
CA PHE A 17 -18.92 -4.89 -6.61
C PHE A 17 -19.02 -3.40 -6.34
N SER A 18 -19.07 -3.05 -5.06
CA SER A 18 -18.69 -1.75 -4.56
C SER A 18 -17.27 -1.55 -5.07
N SER A 19 -17.19 -1.09 -6.31
CA SER A 19 -16.03 -0.43 -6.86
C SER A 19 -15.99 0.85 -6.06
N SER A 20 -15.47 0.76 -4.83
CA SER A 20 -14.89 1.90 -4.18
C SER A 20 -14.04 2.51 -5.28
N ASN A 21 -14.43 3.69 -5.76
CA ASN A 21 -13.61 4.52 -6.63
C ASN A 21 -12.40 4.93 -5.81
N ALA A 22 -11.57 3.96 -5.42
CA ALA A 22 -10.18 4.18 -5.14
C ALA A 22 -9.65 4.60 -6.50
N ILE A 23 -9.68 5.93 -6.73
CA ILE A 23 -8.84 6.59 -7.72
C ILE A 23 -7.51 5.84 -7.65
N PRO A 24 -7.07 5.16 -8.72
CA PRO A 24 -5.91 4.31 -8.64
C PRO A 24 -4.74 5.22 -8.25
N LYS A 25 -4.36 5.20 -6.97
CA LYS A 25 -3.12 5.79 -6.51
C LYS A 25 -2.06 5.05 -7.32
N LEU A 26 -1.44 5.76 -8.26
CA LEU A 26 -0.50 5.16 -9.17
C LEU A 26 0.58 4.49 -8.32
N ARG A 27 0.71 3.16 -8.46
CA ARG A 27 1.50 2.34 -7.54
C ARG A 27 2.96 2.79 -7.60
N GLN A 28 3.46 3.29 -6.48
CA GLN A 28 4.84 3.77 -6.38
C GLN A 28 5.79 2.68 -5.90
N LYS A 29 7.05 2.78 -6.31
CA LYS A 29 8.12 1.91 -5.83
C LYS A 29 8.33 2.17 -4.34
N ARG A 30 8.71 1.10 -3.65
CA ARG A 30 9.03 1.08 -2.22
C ARG A 30 10.48 0.67 -2.09
N THR A 31 11.18 1.26 -1.14
CA THR A 31 12.53 0.84 -0.80
C THR A 31 12.41 -0.29 0.22
N LEU A 32 13.10 -1.39 -0.06
CA LEU A 32 13.15 -2.57 0.80
C LEU A 32 14.57 -2.74 1.31
N ALA A 33 14.73 -2.87 2.62
CA ALA A 33 15.97 -3.28 3.25
C ALA A 33 15.69 -4.51 4.11
N GLN A 34 16.54 -5.52 4.01
CA GLN A 34 16.44 -6.74 4.79
C GLN A 34 17.69 -6.88 5.64
N GLU A 35 17.52 -7.22 6.90
CA GLU A 35 18.60 -7.47 7.83
C GLU A 35 18.27 -8.62 8.78
N TYR A 36 19.31 -9.11 9.46
CA TYR A 36 19.17 -10.11 10.50
C TYR A 36 19.08 -9.45 11.87
N CYS A 37 18.31 -10.05 12.76
CA CYS A 37 18.30 -9.64 14.15
C CYS A 37 19.69 -9.85 14.77
N PRO A 38 20.17 -8.93 15.63
CA PRO A 38 21.48 -9.06 16.25
C PRO A 38 21.59 -10.34 17.11
N ASN A 39 22.79 -10.91 17.20
CA ASN A 39 23.20 -11.88 18.22
C ASN A 39 22.28 -13.10 18.43
N ALA A 40 21.66 -13.64 17.36
CA ALA A 40 20.78 -14.81 17.45
C ALA A 40 19.65 -14.68 18.49
N MET A 41 19.11 -13.45 18.63
CA MET A 41 17.93 -13.17 19.43
C MET A 41 16.77 -14.13 19.11
N SER A 42 15.96 -14.42 20.12
CA SER A 42 14.67 -15.07 19.90
C SER A 42 13.76 -14.19 19.03
N ALA A 43 12.77 -14.79 18.38
CA ALA A 43 11.83 -14.04 17.54
C ALA A 43 11.12 -12.89 18.29
N LYS A 44 10.85 -13.07 19.59
CA LYS A 44 10.23 -12.05 20.44
C LYS A 44 11.19 -10.89 20.74
N GLU A 45 12.44 -11.20 21.07
CA GLU A 45 13.46 -10.17 21.29
C GLU A 45 13.74 -9.40 20.00
N CYS A 46 13.74 -10.09 18.85
CA CYS A 46 13.88 -9.42 17.57
C CYS A 46 12.69 -8.49 17.26
N ALA A 47 11.46 -8.93 17.54
CA ALA A 47 10.28 -8.08 17.35
C ALA A 47 10.36 -6.79 18.19
N ASN A 48 10.78 -6.91 19.46
CA ASN A 48 11.00 -5.77 20.33
C ASN A 48 12.14 -4.88 19.83
N TYR A 49 13.24 -5.46 19.37
CA TYR A 49 14.35 -4.71 18.78
C TYR A 49 13.89 -3.91 17.56
N ALA A 50 13.18 -4.54 16.62
CA ALA A 50 12.65 -3.87 15.43
C ALA A 50 11.67 -2.75 15.81
N GLU A 51 10.84 -2.94 16.84
CA GLU A 51 9.95 -1.88 17.34
C GLU A 51 10.72 -0.67 17.88
N GLU A 52 11.77 -0.91 18.68
CA GLU A 52 12.59 0.16 19.25
C GLU A 52 13.43 0.87 18.19
N GLU A 53 13.96 0.15 17.20
CA GLU A 53 14.63 0.76 16.06
C GLU A 53 13.65 1.56 15.19
N SER A 54 12.44 1.04 14.95
CA SER A 54 11.40 1.71 14.18
C SER A 54 11.05 3.08 14.77
N LYS A 55 10.97 3.20 16.10
CA LYS A 55 10.72 4.48 16.80
C LYS A 55 11.81 5.53 16.57
N LYS A 56 13.04 5.13 16.22
CA LYS A 56 14.16 6.04 15.96
C LYS A 56 14.19 6.56 14.52
N LEU A 57 13.46 5.93 13.61
CA LEU A 57 13.43 6.30 12.20
C LEU A 57 12.48 7.48 11.99
N GLU A 58 12.99 8.60 11.50
CA GLU A 58 12.20 9.84 11.30
C GLU A 58 11.43 9.88 9.96
N TYR A 59 11.50 8.82 9.15
CA TYR A 59 10.87 8.73 7.83
C TYR A 59 9.65 7.80 7.83
N CYS A 60 8.71 7.99 6.89
CA CYS A 60 7.56 7.11 6.74
C CYS A 60 7.98 5.67 6.36
N HIS A 61 7.67 4.70 7.24
CA HIS A 61 8.08 3.32 7.07
C HIS A 61 7.12 2.32 7.74
N ARG A 62 7.31 1.05 7.43
CA ARG A 62 6.81 -0.09 8.19
C ARG A 62 7.90 -1.16 8.24
N TYR A 63 7.75 -2.12 9.13
CA TYR A 63 8.62 -3.29 9.15
C TYR A 63 7.82 -4.58 9.35
N TYR A 64 8.47 -5.69 9.02
CA TYR A 64 7.98 -7.04 9.30
C TYR A 64 9.10 -7.86 9.91
N VAL A 65 8.76 -8.66 10.91
CA VAL A 65 9.69 -9.59 11.54
C VAL A 65 9.24 -11.01 11.25
N SER A 66 10.17 -11.84 10.77
CA SER A 66 9.93 -13.26 10.49
C SER A 66 11.12 -14.06 11.00
N GLY A 67 10.94 -14.80 12.09
CA GLY A 67 12.04 -15.53 12.73
C GLY A 67 13.12 -14.58 13.22
N ASN A 68 14.30 -14.65 12.61
CA ASN A 68 15.44 -13.77 12.89
C ASN A 68 15.73 -12.77 11.75
N HIS A 69 14.76 -12.48 10.90
CA HIS A 69 14.85 -11.51 9.81
C HIS A 69 13.92 -10.33 10.06
N ILE A 70 14.40 -9.14 9.69
CA ILE A 70 13.63 -7.90 9.67
C ILE A 70 13.61 -7.38 8.24
N GLU A 71 12.41 -7.12 7.73
CA GLU A 71 12.20 -6.42 6.46
C GLU A 71 11.67 -5.03 6.74
N TRP A 72 12.46 -4.02 6.40
CA TRP A 72 12.10 -2.62 6.45
C TRP A 72 11.55 -2.18 5.10
N GLN A 73 10.35 -1.58 5.09
CA GLN A 73 9.77 -0.95 3.92
C GLN A 73 9.62 0.54 4.16
N SER A 74 10.18 1.35 3.26
CA SER A 74 10.04 2.80 3.28
C SER A 74 9.52 3.33 1.96
N CYS A 75 9.20 4.62 1.92
CA CYS A 75 8.73 5.29 0.73
C CYS A 75 9.84 5.35 -0.34
N GLY A 76 9.50 4.99 -1.58
CA GLY A 76 10.35 5.33 -2.72
C GLY A 76 10.09 6.76 -3.20
N ARG A 77 10.71 7.14 -4.32
CA ARG A 77 10.49 8.45 -4.93
C ARG A 77 9.35 8.41 -5.93
N ALA A 78 8.50 9.43 -5.86
CA ALA A 78 7.44 9.70 -6.82
C ALA A 78 7.94 10.61 -7.95
N ILE A 79 7.69 10.24 -9.21
CA ILE A 79 7.81 11.15 -10.35
C ILE A 79 6.46 11.25 -11.02
N CYS A 80 5.82 12.41 -10.88
CA CYS A 80 4.51 12.67 -11.44
C CYS A 80 4.65 13.12 -12.89
N GLY A 81 3.88 12.50 -13.77
CA GLY A 81 3.82 12.81 -15.19
C GLY A 81 2.56 13.60 -15.54
N LYS A 82 2.12 13.48 -16.79
CA LYS A 82 0.92 14.20 -17.28
C LYS A 82 -0.30 13.90 -16.41
N ASN A 83 -1.11 14.95 -16.20
CA ASN A 83 -2.38 14.88 -15.46
C ASN A 83 -2.26 14.31 -14.03
N THR A 84 -1.09 14.44 -13.42
CA THR A 84 -0.88 14.05 -12.03
C THR A 84 -0.23 15.18 -11.26
N ARG A 85 -0.56 15.30 -9.97
CA ARG A 85 0.10 16.21 -9.03
C ARG A 85 0.84 15.42 -7.98
N LEU A 86 1.98 15.96 -7.56
CA LEU A 86 2.71 15.44 -6.42
C LEU A 86 1.96 15.80 -5.14
N VAL A 87 1.70 14.79 -4.32
CA VAL A 87 1.22 14.92 -2.95
C VAL A 87 2.43 14.64 -2.05
N GLU A 88 2.81 15.63 -1.27
CA GLU A 88 3.96 15.56 -0.36
C GLU A 88 3.75 14.53 0.76
N GLU A 89 4.84 14.19 1.45
CA GLU A 89 4.81 13.32 2.62
C GLU A 89 3.92 13.90 3.72
N ASP A 90 3.10 13.06 4.35
CA ASP A 90 2.23 13.42 5.48
C ASP A 90 2.48 12.49 6.66
N LYS A 91 3.43 12.86 7.52
CA LYS A 91 3.86 12.07 8.68
C LYS A 91 2.77 11.86 9.74
N SER A 92 1.61 12.52 9.63
CA SER A 92 0.47 12.26 10.52
C SER A 92 -0.28 10.97 10.18
N LYS A 93 -0.05 10.41 8.98
CA LYS A 93 -0.69 9.19 8.50
C LYS A 93 0.21 7.96 8.68
N PRO A 94 -0.37 6.75 8.78
CA PRO A 94 0.41 5.52 8.80
C PRO A 94 1.02 5.22 7.43
N TYR A 95 2.07 4.42 7.38
CA TYR A 95 2.56 3.87 6.12
C TYR A 95 1.50 2.94 5.48
N PRO A 96 1.27 2.97 4.15
CA PRO A 96 1.98 3.74 3.13
C PRO A 96 1.36 5.11 2.81
N GLU A 97 0.36 5.54 3.58
CA GLU A 97 -0.39 6.77 3.30
C GLU A 97 0.39 8.04 3.61
N CYS A 98 1.36 7.95 4.52
CA CYS A 98 2.32 9.03 4.74
C CYS A 98 3.27 9.24 3.56
N CYS A 99 3.41 8.28 2.64
CA CYS A 99 4.35 8.44 1.53
C CYS A 99 3.93 9.54 0.55
N VAL A 100 4.93 10.23 0.03
CA VAL A 100 4.81 11.02 -1.20
C VAL A 100 4.10 10.17 -2.26
N HIS A 101 3.15 10.73 -2.99
CA HIS A 101 2.52 10.03 -4.10
C HIS A 101 2.00 10.93 -5.22
N CYS A 102 1.69 10.36 -6.38
CA CYS A 102 1.07 11.07 -7.49
C CYS A 102 -0.45 10.84 -7.47
N GLU A 103 -1.21 11.92 -7.42
CA GLU A 103 -2.67 11.90 -7.50
C GLU A 103 -3.12 12.43 -8.86
N ILE A 104 -4.19 11.83 -9.42
CA ILE A 104 -4.77 12.24 -10.69
C ILE A 104 -5.49 13.59 -10.50
N ILE A 105 -5.23 14.55 -11.39
CA ILE A 105 -5.86 15.88 -11.34
C ILE A 105 -7.26 15.84 -11.96
N ASP A 106 -7.38 15.30 -13.18
CA ASP A 106 -8.64 15.14 -13.90
C ASP A 106 -8.88 13.66 -14.22
N PRO A 107 -9.87 13.00 -13.59
CA PRO A 107 -10.13 11.58 -13.80
C PRO A 107 -10.59 11.26 -15.24
N ASN A 108 -10.96 12.26 -16.04
CA ASN A 108 -11.40 12.08 -17.42
C ASN A 108 -10.27 12.16 -18.45
N LYS A 109 -9.03 12.41 -18.01
CA LYS A 109 -7.85 12.51 -18.88
C LYS A 109 -6.86 11.41 -18.56
N SER A 110 -6.06 10.99 -19.55
CA SER A 110 -4.98 10.04 -19.33
C SER A 110 -3.98 10.61 -18.32
N ALA A 111 -3.52 9.76 -17.40
CA ALA A 111 -2.58 10.11 -16.35
C ALA A 111 -1.35 9.21 -16.40
N GLU A 112 -0.19 9.79 -16.14
CA GLU A 112 1.09 9.10 -16.15
C GLU A 112 1.84 9.36 -14.85
N SER A 113 2.52 8.35 -14.31
CA SER A 113 3.54 8.55 -13.28
C SER A 113 4.59 7.45 -13.40
N SER A 114 5.76 7.73 -12.86
CA SER A 114 6.85 6.78 -12.73
C SER A 114 7.36 6.77 -11.30
N ALA A 115 8.02 5.68 -10.90
CA ALA A 115 8.66 5.59 -9.60
C ALA A 115 10.10 5.11 -9.74
N ILE A 116 10.99 5.75 -8.98
CA ILE A 116 12.42 5.43 -8.93
C ILE A 116 12.73 4.86 -7.54
N MET A 117 13.58 3.83 -7.51
CA MET A 117 14.15 3.25 -6.29
C MET A 117 15.24 4.16 -5.74
#